data_AF-A0A1G2YDL4-F1
#
_entry.id   AF-A0A1G2YDL4-F1
#
_cell.length_a   1.000
_cell.length_b   1.000
_cell.length_c   1.000
_cell.angle_alpha   90.00
_cell.angle_beta   90.00
_cell.angle_gamma   90.00
#
_symmetry.space_group_name_H-M   'P 1'
#
loop_
_entity.id
_entity.type
_entity.pdbx_description
1 polymer ?
#
loop_
_entity_poly.entity_id
_entity_poly.type
_entity_poly.pdbx_seq_one_letter_code
_entity_poly.pdbx_strand_id
1 'polypeptide(L)'
;MKNKKRKGAVLILVLTLISLIGIQTALLTMGSSTLLRRTNNDILTACDRNLAASASAWLKLNSARLAPDKSVDLDTTQLKNHSHKCSLKIQTTPAAPLISTFSQLGRQKQTRQHRL
;
A
#
# COMPACT_ATOMS: atom_id res chain seq x y z
N MET A 1 -16.21 -48.81 36.24
CA MET A 1 -16.67 -47.86 35.18
C MET A 1 -16.32 -46.38 35.42
N LYS A 2 -15.94 -45.93 36.64
CA LYS A 2 -15.57 -44.52 36.93
C LYS A 2 -14.40 -43.97 36.07
N ASN A 3 -13.41 -44.80 35.75
CA ASN A 3 -12.22 -44.37 34.98
C ASN A 3 -12.51 -44.11 33.49
N LYS A 4 -13.49 -44.81 32.89
CA LYS A 4 -13.90 -44.57 31.50
C LYS A 4 -14.59 -43.20 31.34
N LYS A 5 -15.43 -42.80 32.32
CA LYS A 5 -16.07 -41.48 32.34
C LYS A 5 -15.07 -40.33 32.50
N ARG A 6 -14.06 -40.50 33.37
CA ARG A 6 -12.95 -39.52 33.53
C ARG A 6 -12.12 -39.36 32.26
N LYS A 7 -11.76 -40.45 31.59
CA LYS A 7 -11.00 -40.40 30.33
C LYS A 7 -11.77 -39.70 29.20
N GLY A 8 -13.09 -39.93 29.10
CA GLY A 8 -13.94 -39.22 28.15
C GLY A 8 -14.05 -37.72 28.44
N ALA A 9 -14.20 -37.34 29.71
CA ALA A 9 -14.24 -35.93 30.11
C ALA A 9 -12.93 -35.18 29.79
N VAL A 10 -11.78 -35.82 30.04
CA VAL A 10 -10.48 -35.25 29.68
C VAL A 10 -10.34 -35.07 28.16
N LEU A 11 -10.80 -36.05 27.37
CA LEU A 11 -10.75 -35.96 25.91
C LEU A 11 -11.60 -34.78 25.38
N ILE A 12 -12.80 -34.60 25.90
CA ILE A 12 -13.68 -33.47 25.53
C ILE A 12 -13.02 -32.13 25.91
N LEU A 13 -12.42 -32.07 27.09
CA LEU A 13 -11.72 -30.86 27.55
C LEU A 13 -10.53 -30.53 26.64
N VAL A 14 -9.74 -31.53 26.23
CA VAL A 14 -8.65 -31.32 25.27
C VAL A 14 -9.17 -30.85 23.91
N LEU A 15 -10.24 -31.47 23.39
CA LEU A 15 -10.82 -31.07 22.10
C LEU A 15 -11.36 -29.64 22.11
N THR A 16 -12.03 -29.24 23.20
CA THR A 16 -12.50 -27.85 23.36
C THR A 16 -11.34 -26.86 23.44
N LEU A 17 -10.25 -27.21 24.13
CA LEU A 17 -9.05 -26.37 24.19
C LEU A 17 -8.39 -26.19 22.81
N ILE A 18 -8.23 -27.29 22.06
CA ILE A 18 -7.67 -27.26 20.69
C ILE A 18 -8.55 -26.40 19.78
N SER A 19 -9.88 -26.56 19.86
CA SER A 19 -10.82 -25.78 19.07
C SER A 19 -10.73 -24.29 19.40
N LEU A 20 -10.63 -23.93 20.68
CA LEU A 20 -10.51 -22.54 21.11
C LEU A 20 -9.21 -21.88 20.58
N ILE A 21 -8.08 -22.58 20.67
CA ILE A 21 -6.79 -22.13 20.13
C ILE A 21 -6.87 -21.97 18.60
N GLY A 22 -7.52 -22.92 17.92
CA GLY A 22 -7.73 -22.86 16.47
C GLY A 22 -8.52 -21.62 16.04
N ILE A 23 -9.59 -21.29 16.76
CA ILE A 23 -10.40 -20.09 16.47
C ILE A 23 -9.59 -18.81 16.68
N GLN A 24 -8.85 -18.70 17.78
CA GLN A 24 -8.03 -17.52 18.06
C GLN A 24 -6.94 -17.32 17.00
N THR A 25 -6.22 -18.37 16.64
CA THR A 25 -5.16 -18.29 15.62
C THR A 25 -5.71 -17.93 14.24
N ALA A 26 -6.89 -18.43 13.87
CA ALA A 26 -7.57 -18.03 12.64
C ALA A 26 -7.91 -16.53 12.62
N LEU A 27 -8.47 -16.01 13.71
CA LEU A 27 -8.82 -14.59 13.84
C LEU A 27 -7.57 -13.69 13.80
N LEU A 28 -6.49 -14.05 14.50
CA LEU A 28 -5.23 -13.31 14.47
C LEU A 28 -4.62 -13.30 13.06
N THR A 29 -4.66 -14.43 12.36
CA THR A 29 -4.14 -14.54 10.99
C THR A 29 -4.92 -13.65 10.02
N MET A 30 -6.25 -13.65 10.10
CA MET A 30 -7.09 -12.76 9.32
C MET A 30 -6.80 -11.30 9.64
N GLY A 31 -6.72 -10.94 10.92
CA GLY A 31 -6.38 -9.59 11.38
C GLY A 31 -5.04 -9.10 10.85
N SER A 32 -3.98 -9.90 11.01
CA SER A 32 -2.63 -9.56 10.51
C SER A 32 -2.61 -9.34 9.00
N SER A 33 -3.30 -10.19 8.22
CA SER A 33 -3.37 -10.05 6.77
C SER A 33 -4.08 -8.76 6.33
N THR A 34 -5.12 -8.35 7.06
CA THR A 34 -5.85 -7.10 6.76
C THR A 34 -5.04 -5.87 7.14
N LEU A 35 -4.33 -5.90 8.27
CA LEU A 35 -3.42 -4.84 8.68
C LEU A 35 -2.29 -4.66 7.68
N LEU A 36 -1.63 -5.75 7.24
CA LEU A 36 -0.55 -5.67 6.26
C LEU A 36 -1.02 -5.04 4.94
N ARG A 37 -2.23 -5.40 4.47
CA ARG A 37 -2.83 -4.79 3.27
C ARG A 37 -3.13 -3.31 3.46
N ARG A 38 -3.66 -2.91 4.62
CA ARG A 38 -3.92 -1.50 4.94
C ARG A 38 -2.63 -0.69 4.98
N THR A 39 -1.62 -1.17 5.70
CA THR A 39 -0.31 -0.51 5.79
C THR A 39 0.32 -0.32 4.42
N ASN A 40 0.28 -1.32 3.54
CA ASN A 40 0.81 -1.17 2.19
C ASN A 40 0.06 -0.12 1.36
N ASN A 41 -1.28 -0.09 1.48
CA ASN A 41 -2.10 0.91 0.79
C ASN A 41 -1.84 2.33 1.33
N ASP A 42 -1.63 2.48 2.64
CA ASP A 42 -1.29 3.75 3.26
C ASP A 42 0.08 4.25 2.79
N ILE A 43 1.07 3.34 2.66
CA ILE A 43 2.39 3.67 2.08
C ILE A 43 2.25 4.14 0.64
N LEU A 44 1.49 3.42 -0.20
CA LEU A 44 1.28 3.82 -1.60
C LEU A 44 0.57 5.18 -1.69
N THR A 45 -0.42 5.41 -0.83
CA THR A 45 -1.15 6.69 -0.75
C THR A 45 -0.25 7.83 -0.27
N ALA A 46 0.65 7.57 0.68
CA ALA A 46 1.64 8.53 1.12
C ALA A 46 2.67 8.85 0.01
N CYS A 47 3.17 7.85 -0.74
CA CYS A 47 4.05 8.12 -1.88
C CYS A 47 3.33 8.97 -2.92
N ASP A 48 2.10 8.61 -3.29
CA ASP A 48 1.28 9.36 -4.24
C ASP A 48 1.10 10.83 -3.82
N ARG A 49 0.71 11.07 -2.56
CA ARG A 49 0.53 12.44 -2.03
C ARG A 49 1.84 13.23 -2.00
N ASN A 50 2.95 12.61 -1.59
CA ASN A 50 4.25 13.27 -1.54
C ASN A 50 4.76 13.61 -2.95
N LEU A 51 4.61 12.69 -3.91
CA LEU A 51 4.97 12.94 -5.31
C LEU A 51 4.11 14.04 -5.91
N ALA A 52 2.78 14.01 -5.72
CA ALA A 52 1.88 15.04 -6.22
C ALA A 52 2.17 16.41 -5.59
N ALA A 53 2.41 16.47 -4.28
CA ALA A 53 2.80 17.68 -3.58
C ALA A 53 4.12 18.23 -4.13
N SER A 54 5.14 17.38 -4.28
CA SER A 54 6.45 17.77 -4.81
C SER A 54 6.37 18.24 -6.27
N ALA A 55 5.59 17.54 -7.10
CA ALA A 55 5.31 17.92 -8.48
C ALA A 55 4.61 19.27 -8.58
N SER A 56 3.59 19.50 -7.74
CA SER A 56 2.87 20.77 -7.71
C SER A 56 3.75 21.94 -7.24
N ALA A 57 4.61 21.71 -6.24
CA ALA A 57 5.56 22.72 -5.76
C ALA A 57 6.61 23.03 -6.83
N TRP A 58 7.14 22.00 -7.50
CA TRP A 58 8.07 22.14 -8.60
C TRP A 58 7.45 22.89 -9.78
N LEU A 59 6.20 22.60 -10.14
CA LEU A 59 5.46 23.31 -11.18
C LEU A 59 5.26 24.79 -10.81
N LYS A 60 4.91 25.11 -9.57
CA LYS A 60 4.77 26.51 -9.11
C LYS A 60 6.09 27.29 -9.25
N LEU A 61 7.22 26.66 -8.94
CA LEU A 61 8.55 27.27 -9.02
C LEU A 61 9.06 27.43 -10.47
N ASN A 62 8.67 26.52 -11.36
CA ASN A 62 9.20 26.49 -12.73
C ASN A 62 8.20 26.94 -13.79
N SER A 63 6.97 27.32 -13.43
CA SER A 63 5.88 27.69 -14.35
C SER A 63 6.29 28.74 -15.40
N ALA A 64 7.11 29.72 -15.02
CA ALA A 64 7.61 30.76 -15.92
C ALA A 64 8.70 30.28 -16.92
N ARG A 65 9.32 29.12 -16.67
CA ARG A 65 10.42 28.55 -17.47
C ARG A 65 10.02 27.34 -18.29
N LEU A 66 8.81 26.79 -18.07
CA LEU A 66 8.32 25.67 -18.85
C LEU A 66 7.67 26.16 -20.15
N ALA A 67 8.19 25.66 -21.26
CA ALA A 67 7.47 25.74 -22.53
C ALA A 67 6.20 24.88 -22.43
N PRO A 68 5.07 25.33 -23.01
CA PRO A 68 3.87 24.50 -23.11
C PRO A 68 4.20 23.21 -23.86
N ASP A 69 3.54 22.12 -23.46
CA ASP A 69 3.67 20.77 -24.03
C ASP A 69 4.99 20.04 -23.73
N LYS A 70 5.81 20.52 -22.79
CA LYS A 70 6.91 19.72 -22.23
C LYS A 70 6.39 18.68 -21.24
N SER A 71 6.96 17.48 -21.33
CA SER A 71 6.80 16.46 -20.29
C SER A 71 8.09 16.32 -19.49
N VAL A 72 7.94 16.23 -18.18
CA VAL A 72 9.04 15.94 -17.25
C VAL A 72 8.75 14.61 -16.61
N ASP A 73 9.63 13.64 -16.87
CA ASP A 73 9.55 12.31 -16.27
C ASP A 73 10.60 12.22 -15.16
N LEU A 74 10.13 11.91 -13.96
CA LEU A 74 10.96 11.63 -12.80
C LEU A 74 10.75 10.16 -12.45
N ASP A 75 11.69 9.35 -12.93
CA ASP A 75 11.72 7.93 -12.63
C ASP A 75 12.65 7.66 -11.44
N THR A 76 12.06 7.37 -10.29
CA THR A 76 12.82 7.00 -9.09
C THR A 76 13.13 5.51 -9.02
N THR A 77 12.75 4.71 -10.03
CA THR A 77 13.08 3.27 -10.08
C THR A 77 14.59 3.01 -10.18
N GLN A 78 15.37 4.02 -10.58
CA GLN A 78 16.83 3.95 -10.60
C GLN A 78 17.48 4.18 -9.22
N LEU A 79 16.72 4.71 -8.25
CA LEU A 79 17.18 4.70 -6.85
C LEU A 79 17.15 3.25 -6.40
N LYS A 80 18.31 2.70 -5.99
CA LYS A 80 18.48 1.32 -5.49
C LYS A 80 17.72 1.08 -4.17
N ASN A 81 16.41 1.23 -4.17
CA ASN A 81 15.55 0.89 -3.06
C ASN A 81 14.69 -0.30 -3.49
N HIS A 82 15.10 -1.50 -3.08
CA HIS A 82 14.66 -2.76 -3.65
C HIS A 82 13.18 -3.11 -3.44
N SER A 83 12.46 -2.30 -2.64
CA SER A 83 11.09 -2.63 -2.20
C SER A 83 10.02 -1.68 -2.75
N HIS A 84 10.38 -0.50 -3.25
CA HIS A 84 9.43 0.55 -3.65
C HIS A 84 9.83 1.19 -4.97
N LYS A 85 8.89 1.26 -5.90
CA LYS A 85 9.07 1.93 -7.20
C LYS A 85 8.06 3.06 -7.29
N CYS A 86 8.52 4.29 -7.31
CA CYS A 86 7.66 5.45 -7.56
C CYS A 86 8.14 6.15 -8.85
N SER A 87 7.24 6.56 -9.71
CA SER A 87 7.55 7.41 -10.86
C SER A 87 6.50 8.49 -11.01
N LEU A 88 6.90 9.60 -11.59
CA LEU A 88 6.10 10.80 -11.71
C LEU A 88 6.28 11.34 -13.11
N LYS A 89 5.19 11.55 -13.83
CA LYS A 89 5.21 12.21 -15.13
C LYS A 89 4.34 13.45 -15.06
N ILE A 90 4.95 14.58 -15.35
CA ILE A 90 4.29 15.89 -15.40
C ILE A 90 4.12 16.23 -16.88
N GLN A 91 2.90 16.53 -17.31
CA GLN A 91 2.60 17.00 -18.65
C GLN A 91 1.99 18.40 -18.55
N THR A 92 2.69 19.40 -19.08
CA THR A 92 2.17 20.78 -19.09
C THR A 92 1.29 20.99 -20.31
N THR A 93 -0.03 20.87 -20.13
CA THR A 93 -1.02 21.22 -21.17
C THR A 93 -1.41 22.69 -21.04
N PRO A 94 -1.66 23.44 -22.14
CA PRO A 94 -2.01 24.86 -22.10
C PRO A 94 -3.27 25.20 -21.28
N ALA A 95 -4.17 24.25 -21.02
CA ALA A 95 -5.36 24.46 -20.19
C ALA A 95 -5.11 24.25 -18.69
N ALA A 96 -4.38 23.19 -18.32
CA ALA A 96 -4.02 22.84 -16.95
C ALA A 96 -2.90 21.78 -16.96
N PRO A 97 -1.90 21.86 -16.07
CA PRO A 97 -0.88 20.82 -15.97
C PRO A 97 -1.49 19.52 -15.41
N LEU A 98 -1.23 18.41 -16.10
CA LEU A 98 -1.60 17.06 -15.69
C LEU A 98 -0.42 16.39 -15.00
N ILE A 99 -0.63 15.89 -13.79
CA ILE A 99 0.36 15.12 -13.05
C ILE A 99 -0.09 13.67 -13.00
N SER A 100 0.66 12.75 -13.59
CA SER A 100 0.47 11.32 -13.37
C SER A 100 1.52 10.77 -12.41
N THR A 101 1.04 10.12 -11.36
CA THR A 101 1.86 9.42 -10.38
C THR A 101 1.68 7.93 -10.57
N PHE A 102 2.80 7.21 -10.47
CA PHE A 102 2.83 5.75 -10.42
C PHE A 102 3.58 5.34 -9.16
N SER A 103 3.01 4.41 -8.41
CA SER A 103 3.62 3.85 -7.22
C SER A 103 3.40 2.35 -7.17
N GLN A 104 4.43 1.61 -6.80
CA GLN A 104 4.42 0.16 -6.70
C GLN A 104 5.16 -0.29 -5.45
N LEU A 105 4.52 -1.22 -4.73
CA LEU A 105 5.04 -1.89 -3.54
C LEU A 105 4.83 -3.40 -3.70
N GLY A 106 5.93 -4.14 -3.93
CA GLY A 106 5.87 -5.56 -4.27
C GLY A 106 4.99 -5.81 -5.51
N ARG A 107 3.87 -6.53 -5.33
CA ARG A 107 2.88 -6.83 -6.39
C ARG A 107 1.78 -5.77 -6.51
N GLN A 108 1.62 -4.88 -5.53
CA GLN A 108 0.59 -3.84 -5.56
C GLN A 108 1.06 -2.65 -6.39
N LYS A 109 0.21 -2.19 -7.30
CA LYS A 109 0.46 -1.07 -8.20
C LYS A 109 -0.68 -0.07 -8.10
N GLN A 110 -0.35 1.21 -8.11
CA GLN A 110 -1.31 2.29 -8.08
C GLN A 110 -0.85 3.40 -9.03
N THR A 111 -1.71 3.70 -10.00
CA THR A 111 -1.54 4.83 -10.92
C THR A 111 -2.64 5.83 -10.64
N ARG A 112 -2.28 7.11 -10.48
CA ARG A 112 -3.24 8.19 -10.31
C ARG A 112 -2.90 9.36 -11.21
N GLN A 113 -3.93 10.10 -11.56
CA GLN A 113 -3.83 11.34 -12.30
C GLN A 113 -4.42 12.46 -11.45
N HIS A 114 -3.64 13.51 -11.26
CA HIS A 114 -4.04 14.72 -10.56
C HIS A 114 -4.08 15.84 -11.59
N ARG A 115 -5.25 16.47 -11.73
CA ARG A 115 -5.38 17.75 -12.45
C ARG A 115 -5.26 18.86 -11.43
N LEU A 116 -4.41 19.84 -11.73
CA LEU A 116 -4.29 21.09 -10.97
C LEU A 116 -5.22 22.16 -11.54
#